data_AF-A0A401PQD5-F1
#
_entry.id   AF-A0A401PQD5-F1
#
_cell.length_a   1.000
_cell.length_b   1.000
_cell.length_c   1.000
_cell.angle_alpha   90.00
_cell.angle_beta   90.00
_cell.angle_gamma   90.00
#
_symmetry.space_group_name_H-M   'P 1'
#
loop_
_entity.id
_entity.type
_entity.pdbx_description
1 polymer ?
#
loop_
_entity_poly.entity_id
_entity_poly.type
_entity_poly.pdbx_seq_one_letter_code
_entity_poly.pdbx_strand_id
1 'polypeptide(L)' 'MSFFNFRKIFKIGGEKKKKQFEHVKMDVNPEEVWQIIGELGDGAFGKVYKLSQKQNGEKFCYGNLTFIQ' A
#
# COMPACT_ATOMS: atom_id res chain seq x y z
N MET A 1 15.88 6.93 53.05
CA MET A 1 14.70 7.65 52.53
C MET A 1 14.75 7.60 51.01
N SER A 2 13.63 7.26 50.38
CA SER A 2 13.52 6.80 48.98
C SER A 2 13.96 7.85 47.95
N PHE A 3 14.73 7.41 46.96
CA PHE A 3 15.11 8.16 45.77
C PHE A 3 13.92 8.19 44.80
N PHE A 4 13.45 9.39 44.48
CA PHE A 4 12.37 9.61 43.52
C PHE A 4 12.74 9.11 42.12
N ASN A 5 12.25 7.92 41.75
CA ASN A 5 12.35 7.34 40.41
C ASN A 5 11.32 7.98 39.46
N PHE A 6 11.52 9.26 39.09
CA PHE A 6 10.73 9.93 38.05
C PHE A 6 11.09 9.52 36.61
N ARG A 7 11.96 8.52 36.42
CA ARG A 7 12.39 8.05 35.09
C ARG A 7 11.34 7.21 34.33
N LYS A 8 10.09 7.15 34.78
CA LYS A 8 9.05 6.28 34.21
C LYS A 8 7.81 6.98 33.65
N ILE A 9 7.83 8.31 33.45
CA ILE A 9 6.62 9.06 33.00
C ILE A 9 6.78 9.76 31.65
N PHE A 10 7.98 9.83 31.06
CA PHE A 10 8.18 10.41 29.71
C PHE A 10 8.14 9.37 28.58
N LYS A 11 7.12 8.50 28.59
CA LYS A 11 6.68 7.79 27.38
C LYS A 11 5.25 8.16 26.99
N ILE A 12 4.85 9.40 27.27
CA ILE A 12 3.73 10.07 26.59
C ILE A 12 4.34 10.83 25.41
N GLY A 13 5.00 10.09 24.52
CA GLY A 13 5.43 10.58 23.22
C GLY A 13 4.62 9.80 22.24
N GLY A 14 3.52 10.39 21.77
CA GLY A 14 2.55 9.73 20.91
C GLY A 14 3.26 8.96 19.81
N GLU A 15 3.16 7.64 19.85
CA GLU A 15 3.40 6.80 18.69
C GLU A 15 2.26 7.12 17.73
N LYS A 16 2.37 8.28 17.06
CA LYS A 16 1.71 8.51 15.79
C LYS A 16 2.20 7.37 14.94
N LYS A 17 1.40 6.30 14.84
CA LYS A 17 1.61 5.21 13.89
C LYS A 17 2.02 5.91 12.60
N LYS A 18 3.28 5.76 12.21
CA LYS A 18 3.76 6.33 10.95
C LYS A 18 2.72 5.91 9.94
N LYS A 19 2.13 6.85 9.21
CA LYS A 19 1.18 6.54 8.14
C LYS A 19 1.99 5.73 7.12
N GLN A 20 2.10 4.41 7.34
CA GLN A 20 2.88 3.49 6.49
C GLN A 20 2.33 3.46 5.06
N PHE A 21 1.17 4.10 4.86
CA PHE A 21 0.39 4.15 3.65
C PHE A 21 0.20 5.59 3.15
N GLU A 22 1.12 6.51 3.45
CA GLU A 22 1.01 7.90 3.00
C GLU A 22 0.92 8.04 1.46
N HIS A 23 1.47 7.06 0.73
CA HIS A 23 1.39 6.99 -0.73
C HIS A 23 0.38 5.96 -1.27
N VAL A 24 -0.35 5.26 -0.39
CA VAL A 24 -1.36 4.29 -0.82
C VAL A 24 -2.72 4.97 -0.84
N LYS A 25 -3.23 5.18 -2.05
CA LYS A 25 -4.58 5.68 -2.27
C LYS A 25 -5.53 4.50 -2.23
N MET A 26 -6.34 4.41 -1.18
CA MET A 26 -7.34 3.34 -1.00
C MET A 26 -8.74 3.74 -1.50
N ASP A 27 -8.96 5.03 -1.79
CA ASP A 27 -10.27 5.60 -2.13
C ASP A 27 -10.48 5.76 -3.65
N VAL A 28 -9.73 5.00 -4.45
CA VAL A 28 -9.79 5.07 -5.91
C VAL A 28 -10.08 3.68 -6.42
N ASN A 29 -11.14 3.55 -7.23
CA ASN A 29 -11.43 2.31 -7.91
C ASN A 29 -10.32 2.04 -8.95
N PRO A 30 -9.51 1.00 -8.77
CA PRO A 30 -8.40 0.75 -9.68
C PRO A 30 -8.85 0.27 -11.06
N GLU A 31 -10.07 -0.26 -11.23
CA GLU A 31 -10.64 -0.56 -12.55
C GLU A 31 -10.90 0.70 -13.38
N GLU A 32 -11.07 1.87 -12.76
CA GLU A 32 -11.23 3.15 -13.47
C GLU A 32 -9.89 3.72 -13.93
N VAL A 33 -8.81 3.37 -13.24
CA VAL A 33 -7.46 3.88 -13.54
C VAL A 33 -6.71 2.94 -14.48
N TRP A 34 -6.90 1.64 -14.34
CA TRP A 34 -6.10 0.62 -15.01
C TRP A 34 -6.95 -0.24 -15.95
N GLN A 35 -6.37 -0.59 -17.10
CA GLN A 35 -6.92 -1.52 -18.08
C GLN A 35 -6.00 -2.74 -18.16
N ILE A 36 -6.58 -3.94 -18.09
CA ILE A 36 -5.83 -5.19 -18.26
C ILE A 36 -5.47 -5.36 -19.73
N ILE A 37 -4.18 -5.57 -20.00
CA ILE A 37 -3.64 -5.77 -21.35
C ILE A 37 -3.43 -7.26 -21.63
N GLY A 38 -3.04 -8.02 -20.61
CA GLY A 38 -2.81 -9.45 -20.75
C GLY A 38 -2.32 -10.09 -19.46
N GLU A 39 -2.39 -11.42 -19.43
CA GLU A 39 -1.84 -12.25 -18.36
C GLU A 39 -0.35 -12.51 -18.62
N LEU A 40 0.49 -12.33 -17.60
CA LEU A 40 1.92 -12.65 -17.65
C LEU A 40 2.22 -14.06 -17.15
N GLY A 41 1.35 -14.63 -16.32
CA GLY A 41 1.45 -15.99 -15.79
C GLY A 41 1.10 -16.07 -14.31
N ASP A 42 1.44 -17.20 -13.68
CA ASP A 42 1.16 -17.49 -12.27
C ASP A 42 2.41 -17.27 -11.40
N GLY A 43 2.32 -16.35 -10.42
CA GLY A 43 3.37 -16.09 -9.44
C GLY A 43 3.07 -16.74 -8.08
N ALA A 44 3.99 -16.57 -7.12
CA ALA A 44 3.85 -17.10 -5.75
C ALA A 44 2.59 -16.60 -5.01
N PHE A 45 2.01 -15.49 -5.45
CA PHE A 45 0.81 -14.88 -4.86
C PHE A 45 -0.42 -15.00 -5.77
N GLY A 46 -0.35 -15.81 -6.84
CA GLY A 46 -1.40 -15.98 -7.84
C GLY A 46 -1.09 -15.33 -9.18
N LYS A 47 -2.10 -15.21 -10.05
CA LYS A 47 -1.95 -14.68 -11.42
C LYS A 47 -1.46 -13.24 -11.44
N VAL A 48 -0.50 -12.97 -12.31
CA VAL A 48 0.07 -11.65 -12.56
C VAL A 48 -0.43 -11.14 -13.89
N TYR A 49 -0.95 -9.93 -13.89
CA TYR A 49 -1.47 -9.26 -15.08
C TYR A 49 -0.62 -8.04 -15.41
N LYS A 50 -0.49 -7.77 -16.71
CA LYS A 50 -0.01 -6.48 -17.23
C LYS A 50 -1.18 -5.52 -17.33
N LEU A 51 -1.04 -4.36 -16.70
CA LEU A 51 -2.02 -3.28 -16.67
C LEU A 51 -1.47 -2.04 -17.38
N SER A 52 -2.33 -1.29 -18.06
CA SER A 52 -2.06 0.02 -18.68
C SER A 52 -2.90 1.08 -18.00
N GLN A 53 -2.36 2.27 -17.80
CA GLN A 53 -3.14 3.39 -17.27
C GLN A 53 -4.10 3.91 -18.35
N LYS A 54 -5.41 3.95 -18.07
CA LYS A 54 -6.44 4.42 -19.01
C LYS A 54 -6.27 5.87 -19.44
N GLN A 55 -5.72 6.73 -18.58
CA GLN A 55 -5.60 8.17 -18.86
C GLN A 55 -4.45 8.51 -19.82
N ASN A 56 -3.28 7.86 -19.69
CA ASN A 56 -2.09 8.22 -20.47
C ASN A 56 -1.55 7.09 -21.37
N GLY A 57 -1.90 5.82 -21.16
CA GLY A 57 -1.44 4.68 -21.96
C GLY A 57 0.06 4.33 -21.90
N GLU A 58 0.92 5.25 -21.45
CA GLU A 58 2.38 5.06 -21.40
C GLU A 58 2.88 4.28 -20.17
N LYS A 59 2.11 4.29 -19.08
CA LYS A 59 2.51 3.64 -17.83
C LYS A 59 1.95 2.23 -17.74
N PHE A 60 2.87 1.28 -17.55
CA PHE A 60 2.53 -0.12 -17.30
C PHE A 60 2.78 -0.49 -15.85
N CYS A 61 1.86 -1.26 -15.28
CA CYS A 61 2.02 -1.86 -13.96
C CYS A 61 1.81 -3.37 -14.05
N TYR A 62 2.45 -4.08 -13.14
CA TYR A 62 2.37 -5.53 -13.04
C TYR A 62 1.92 -5.90 -11.65
N GLY A 63 0.84 -6.65 -11.56
CA GLY A 63 0.23 -6.93 -10.27
C GLY A 63 -0.79 -8.04 -10.34
N ASN A 64 -1.18 -8.52 -9.18
CA ASN A 64 -2.22 -9.51 -9.02
C ASN A 64 -3.57 -8.81 -8.83
N LEU A 65 -4.58 -9.23 -9.59
CA LEU A 65 -5.91 -8.61 -9.61
C LEU A 65 -6.67 -8.72 -8.29
N THR A 66 -6.37 -9.73 -7.47
CA THR A 66 -7.02 -9.96 -6.17
C THR A 66 -6.66 -8.88 -5.14
N PHE A 67 -5.58 -8.13 -5.34
CA PHE A 67 -5.23 -6.97 -4.51
C PHE A 67 -5.84 -5.66 -5.02
N ILE A 68 -6.60 -5.74 -6.11
CA ILE A 68 -7.13 -4.61 -6.86
C ILE A 68 -8.66 -4.49 -6.62
N GLN A 69 -9.28 -5.39 -5.84
CA GLN A 69 -10.67 -5.27 -5.38
C GLN A 69 -10.76 -5.08 -3.87
#